data_AF-A0A6B9FZ34-F1
#
_entry.id   AF-A0A6B9FZ34-F1
#
_cell.length_a   1.000
_cell.length_b   1.000
_cell.length_c   1.000
_cell.angle_alpha   90.00
_cell.angle_beta   90.00
_cell.angle_gamma   90.00
#
_symmetry.space_group_name_H-M   'P 1'
#
loop_
_entity.id
_entity.type
_entity.pdbx_description
1 polymer ?
#
loop_
_entity_poly.entity_id
_entity_poly.type
_entity_poly.pdbx_seq_one_letter_code
_entity_poly.pdbx_strand_id
1 'polypeptide(L)'
;MRSPVIRAATACAFLGLSVGGCASFRNEPPAIDPLAPADIRVTLPEPPQGVAACLRETFPDIPDRSLTRADVVRIIGRAKVLDRSKAACGERAVAWITAVRRDFAKP
;
A
#
# COMPACT_ATOMS: atom_id res chain seq x y z
N MET A 1 -20.42 -6.35 40.98
CA MET A 1 -20.41 -7.66 40.30
C MET A 1 -20.93 -7.48 38.88
N ARG A 2 -20.03 -7.41 37.88
CA ARG A 2 -20.40 -7.21 36.47
C ARG A 2 -20.34 -8.57 35.77
N SER A 3 -21.51 -9.07 35.37
CA SER A 3 -21.72 -10.43 34.88
C SER A 3 -20.99 -10.69 33.55
N PRO A 4 -20.26 -11.82 33.41
CA PRO A 4 -19.55 -12.18 32.17
C PRO A 4 -20.48 -12.40 30.98
N VAL A 5 -21.78 -12.61 31.23
CA VAL A 5 -22.80 -12.87 30.20
C VAL A 5 -23.06 -11.66 29.31
N ILE A 6 -22.95 -10.43 29.86
CA ILE A 6 -23.22 -9.19 29.09
C ILE A 6 -22.09 -8.91 28.09
N ARG A 7 -20.84 -9.32 28.40
CA ARG A 7 -19.69 -9.18 27.47
C ARG A 7 -19.77 -10.15 26.29
N ALA A 8 -20.36 -11.33 26.45
CA ALA A 8 -20.52 -12.29 25.38
C ALA A 8 -21.54 -11.82 24.32
N ALA A 9 -22.64 -11.19 24.74
CA ALA A 9 -23.69 -10.72 23.84
C ALA A 9 -23.22 -9.60 22.89
N THR A 10 -22.33 -8.70 23.37
CA THR A 10 -21.80 -7.62 22.52
C THR A 10 -20.79 -8.13 21.50
N ALA A 11 -20.00 -9.16 21.83
CA ALA A 11 -19.03 -9.75 20.90
C ALA A 11 -19.71 -10.51 19.75
N CYS A 12 -20.82 -11.22 20.01
CA CYS A 12 -21.55 -11.94 18.96
C CYS A 12 -22.27 -11.02 17.95
N ALA A 13 -22.73 -9.84 18.37
CA ALA A 13 -23.37 -8.89 17.45
C ALA A 13 -22.39 -8.29 16.41
N PHE A 14 -21.13 -8.06 16.81
CA PHE A 14 -20.09 -7.60 15.89
C PHE A 14 -19.56 -8.69 14.94
N LEU A 15 -19.63 -9.96 15.34
CA LEU A 15 -19.30 -11.09 14.47
C LEU A 15 -20.42 -11.41 13.45
N GLY A 16 -21.69 -11.08 13.74
CA GLY A 16 -22.78 -11.23 12.77
C GLY A 16 -22.69 -10.27 11.59
N LEU A 17 -22.24 -9.03 11.82
CA LEU A 17 -22.07 -8.02 10.78
C LEU A 17 -20.87 -8.29 9.86
N SER A 18 -19.84 -9.01 10.34
CA SER A 18 -18.67 -9.36 9.53
C SER A 18 -18.86 -10.63 8.70
N VAL A 19 -19.82 -11.50 9.03
CA VAL A 19 -20.09 -12.74 8.28
C VAL A 19 -21.30 -12.59 7.33
N GLY A 20 -22.21 -11.63 7.57
CA GLY A 20 -23.36 -11.36 6.69
C GLY A 20 -23.04 -10.58 5.40
N GLY A 21 -21.84 -9.97 5.30
CA GLY A 21 -21.43 -9.17 4.13
C GLY A 21 -21.10 -9.97 2.87
N CYS A 22 -20.98 -11.31 2.96
CA CYS A 22 -20.63 -12.16 1.81
C CYS A 22 -21.83 -12.85 1.14
N ALA A 23 -23.08 -12.52 1.51
CA ALA A 23 -24.26 -13.22 0.99
C ALA A 23 -24.96 -12.56 -0.23
N SER A 24 -24.40 -11.46 -0.77
CA SER A 24 -25.00 -10.76 -1.92
C SER A 24 -24.03 -10.61 -3.10
N PHE A 25 -23.38 -11.70 -3.50
CA PHE A 25 -22.78 -11.87 -4.83
C PHE A 25 -23.63 -12.84 -5.67
N ARG A 26 -24.96 -12.67 -5.71
CA ARG A 26 -25.81 -13.33 -6.70
C ARG A 26 -26.11 -12.36 -7.84
N ASN A 27 -25.07 -12.11 -8.62
CA ASN A 27 -25.07 -11.72 -10.03
C ASN A 27 -23.59 -11.60 -10.42
N GLU A 28 -22.87 -12.72 -10.33
CA GLU A 28 -21.48 -12.79 -10.81
C GLU A 28 -21.51 -12.76 -12.34
N PRO A 29 -20.98 -11.71 -13.02
CA PRO A 29 -20.52 -11.88 -14.38
C PRO A 29 -19.43 -12.97 -14.38
N PRO A 30 -19.23 -13.70 -15.50
CA PRO A 30 -18.33 -14.85 -15.50
C PRO A 30 -16.98 -14.48 -14.89
N ALA A 31 -16.54 -15.29 -13.92
CA ALA A 31 -15.22 -15.17 -13.32
C ALA A 31 -14.20 -15.10 -14.46
N ILE A 32 -13.45 -14.00 -14.54
CA ILE A 32 -12.35 -13.89 -15.48
C ILE A 32 -11.33 -14.91 -15.02
N ASP A 33 -11.22 -16.02 -15.73
CA ASP A 33 -10.16 -17.00 -15.53
C ASP A 33 -8.85 -16.40 -16.10
N PRO A 34 -7.88 -16.01 -15.25
CA PRO A 34 -6.61 -15.45 -15.71
C PRO A 34 -5.73 -16.47 -16.44
N LEU A 35 -6.10 -17.76 -16.42
CA LEU A 35 -5.43 -18.86 -17.13
C LEU A 35 -6.22 -19.31 -18.37
N ALA A 36 -7.46 -18.86 -18.55
CA ALA A 36 -8.20 -19.11 -19.79
C ALA A 36 -7.50 -18.39 -20.95
N PRO A 37 -7.51 -18.96 -22.16
CA PRO A 37 -7.07 -18.27 -23.37
C PRO A 37 -8.08 -17.16 -23.71
N ALA A 38 -8.12 -16.12 -22.90
CA ALA A 38 -8.87 -14.91 -23.13
C ALA A 38 -7.89 -13.87 -23.68
N ASP A 39 -8.15 -13.39 -24.90
CA ASP A 39 -7.44 -12.28 -25.56
C ASP A 39 -7.62 -10.92 -24.84
N ILE A 40 -7.91 -10.91 -23.54
CA ILE A 40 -8.02 -9.69 -22.73
C ILE A 40 -6.61 -9.28 -22.31
N ARG A 41 -5.86 -8.71 -23.25
CA ARG A 41 -4.60 -8.02 -22.94
C ARG A 41 -4.92 -6.61 -22.46
N VAL A 42 -4.88 -6.41 -21.15
CA VAL A 42 -4.92 -5.05 -20.55
C VAL A 42 -3.52 -4.46 -20.63
N THR A 43 -3.32 -3.48 -21.49
CA THR A 43 -2.08 -2.69 -21.52
C THR A 43 -2.18 -1.58 -20.48
N LEU A 44 -1.42 -1.69 -19.40
CA LEU A 44 -1.30 -0.63 -18.41
C LEU A 44 -0.48 0.54 -18.98
N PRO A 45 -0.78 1.79 -18.59
CA PRO A 45 0.08 2.92 -18.91
C PRO A 45 1.45 2.72 -18.27
N GLU A 46 2.49 3.29 -18.87
CA GLU A 46 3.85 3.22 -18.32
C GLU A 46 3.91 3.85 -16.91
N PRO A 47 4.61 3.25 -15.94
CA PRO A 47 4.84 3.87 -14.65
C PRO A 47 5.62 5.20 -14.76
N PRO A 48 5.48 6.12 -13.79
CA PRO A 48 6.17 7.40 -13.83
C PRO A 48 7.70 7.21 -13.83
N GLN A 49 8.40 7.98 -14.66
CA GLN A 49 9.85 7.88 -14.82
C GLN A 49 10.59 8.05 -13.48
N GLY A 50 11.64 7.24 -13.29
CA GLY A 50 12.57 7.37 -12.17
C GLY A 50 12.06 6.89 -10.81
N VAL A 51 10.79 6.50 -10.67
CA VAL A 51 10.23 6.02 -9.39
C VAL A 51 10.97 4.77 -8.88
N ALA A 52 11.22 3.78 -9.76
CA ALA A 52 11.92 2.56 -9.38
C ALA A 52 13.40 2.77 -9.00
N ALA A 53 14.07 3.75 -9.59
CA ALA A 53 15.44 4.12 -9.20
C ALA A 53 15.45 4.82 -7.84
N CYS A 54 14.56 5.80 -7.66
CA CYS A 54 14.42 6.58 -6.44
C CYS A 54 14.12 5.71 -5.20
N LEU A 55 13.23 4.72 -5.32
CA LEU A 55 12.87 3.86 -4.19
C LEU A 55 13.98 2.88 -3.79
N ARG A 56 14.96 2.61 -4.68
CA ARG A 56 16.11 1.74 -4.41
C ARG A 56 17.25 2.44 -3.66
N GLU A 57 17.22 3.77 -3.56
CA GLU A 57 18.25 4.50 -2.81
C GLU A 57 18.26 4.08 -1.33
N THR A 58 19.43 3.74 -0.82
CA THR A 58 19.62 3.24 0.55
C THR A 58 19.99 4.37 1.51
N PHE A 59 19.74 4.12 2.79
CA PHE A 59 20.16 5.03 3.85
C PHE A 59 21.71 5.14 3.87
N PRO A 60 22.28 6.30 4.21
CA PRO A 60 23.72 6.44 4.36
C PRO A 60 24.25 5.52 5.48
N ASP A 61 25.41 4.91 5.23
CA ASP A 61 26.08 4.06 6.22
C ASP A 61 26.51 4.84 7.47
N ILE A 62 26.34 4.20 8.62
CA ILE A 62 26.82 4.71 9.90
C ILE A 62 28.27 4.22 10.08
N PRO A 63 29.27 5.12 10.22
CA PRO A 63 30.66 4.73 10.36
C PRO A 63 30.90 3.84 11.60
N ASP A 64 31.76 2.85 11.46
CA ASP A 64 32.22 1.98 12.55
C ASP A 64 33.36 2.64 13.35
N ARG A 65 33.06 3.82 13.89
CA ARG A 65 33.94 4.61 14.77
C ARG A 65 33.06 5.55 15.60
N SER A 66 33.61 6.14 16.66
CA SER A 66 32.88 7.16 17.44
C SER A 66 32.39 8.29 16.54
N LEU A 67 31.10 8.61 16.65
CA LEU A 67 30.49 9.67 15.87
C LEU A 67 30.89 11.03 16.40
N THR A 68 31.33 11.91 15.49
CA THR A 68 31.51 13.32 15.79
C THR A 68 30.19 14.08 15.60
N ARG A 69 30.10 15.29 16.17
CA ARG A 69 28.95 16.18 15.89
C ARG A 69 28.77 16.45 14.39
N ALA A 70 29.88 16.59 13.65
CA ALA A 70 29.85 16.79 12.21
C ALA A 70 29.29 15.57 11.46
N ASP A 71 29.64 14.35 11.88
CA ASP A 71 29.06 13.13 11.32
C ASP A 71 27.55 13.06 11.51
N VAL A 72 27.08 13.35 12.72
CA VAL A 72 25.65 13.31 13.05
C VAL A 72 24.87 14.30 12.18
N VAL A 73 25.33 15.55 12.09
CA VAL A 73 24.68 16.57 11.24
C VAL A 73 24.64 16.15 9.78
N ARG A 74 25.75 15.59 9.25
CA ARG A 74 25.83 15.10 7.87
C ARG A 74 24.86 13.93 7.63
N ILE A 75 24.82 12.93 8.51
CA ILE A 75 23.96 11.75 8.37
C ILE A 75 22.49 12.15 8.41
N ILE A 76 22.09 12.96 9.40
CA ILE A 76 20.70 13.44 9.52
C ILE A 76 20.33 14.31 8.31
N GLY A 77 21.23 15.19 7.86
CA GLY A 77 21.00 16.02 6.69
C GLY A 77 20.72 15.18 5.44
N ARG A 78 21.57 14.18 5.16
CA ARG A 78 21.38 13.27 4.02
C ARG A 78 20.10 12.44 4.16
N ALA A 79 19.82 11.92 5.35
CA ALA A 79 18.59 11.18 5.64
C ALA A 79 17.34 12.02 5.35
N LYS A 80 17.30 13.29 5.76
CA LYS A 80 16.17 14.20 5.48
C LYS A 80 16.00 14.49 4.00
N VAL A 81 17.09 14.65 3.26
CA VAL A 81 17.01 14.86 1.80
C VAL A 81 16.47 13.61 1.11
N LEU A 82 16.97 12.43 1.49
CA LEU A 82 16.52 11.15 0.96
C LEU A 82 15.03 10.92 1.27
N ASP A 83 14.59 11.21 2.49
CA ASP A 83 13.19 11.06 2.91
C ASP A 83 12.25 11.91 2.06
N ARG A 84 12.58 13.18 1.82
CA ARG A 84 11.80 14.05 0.92
C ARG A 84 11.77 13.54 -0.51
N SER A 85 12.90 13.03 -1.01
CA SER A 85 12.97 12.43 -2.34
C SER A 85 12.03 11.22 -2.45
N LYS A 86 12.10 10.30 -1.49
CA LYS A 86 11.24 9.12 -1.45
C LYS A 86 9.76 9.47 -1.31
N ALA A 87 9.42 10.46 -0.49
CA ALA A 87 8.05 10.96 -0.36
C ALA A 87 7.51 11.45 -1.71
N ALA A 88 8.25 12.31 -2.41
CA ALA A 88 7.86 12.82 -3.72
C ALA A 88 7.74 11.69 -4.78
N CYS A 89 8.61 10.69 -4.74
CA CYS A 89 8.51 9.51 -5.61
C CYS A 89 7.27 8.67 -5.30
N GLY A 90 6.95 8.50 -4.00
CA GLY A 90 5.75 7.81 -3.53
C GLY A 90 4.47 8.52 -3.96
N GLU A 91 4.41 9.85 -3.86
CA GLU A 91 3.27 10.65 -4.31
C GLU A 91 2.99 10.46 -5.80
N ARG A 92 4.04 10.48 -6.64
CA ARG A 92 3.90 10.20 -8.08
C ARG A 92 3.39 8.79 -8.34
N ALA A 93 3.89 7.80 -7.60
CA ALA A 93 3.43 6.42 -7.72
C ALA A 93 1.95 6.28 -7.33
N VAL A 94 1.54 6.87 -6.20
CA VAL A 94 0.15 6.84 -5.73
C VAL A 94 -0.79 7.53 -6.72
N ALA A 95 -0.40 8.70 -7.25
CA ALA A 95 -1.19 9.40 -8.25
C ALA A 95 -1.40 8.54 -9.50
N TRP A 96 -0.34 7.89 -9.99
CA TRP A 96 -0.44 6.96 -11.12
C TRP A 96 -1.33 5.75 -10.82
N ILE A 97 -1.16 5.07 -9.67
CA ILE A 97 -2.01 3.94 -9.26
C ILE A 97 -3.48 4.37 -9.19
N THR A 98 -3.74 5.56 -8.65
CA THR A 98 -5.10 6.10 -8.52
C THR A 98 -5.72 6.40 -9.88
N ALA A 99 -4.94 6.93 -10.83
CA ALA A 99 -5.38 7.13 -12.21
C ALA A 99 -5.70 5.78 -12.89
N VAL A 100 -4.78 4.82 -12.83
CA VAL A 100 -5.01 3.47 -13.36
C VAL A 100 -6.26 2.84 -12.75
N ARG A 101 -6.44 2.93 -11.44
CA ARG A 101 -7.65 2.40 -10.80
C ARG A 101 -8.91 3.10 -11.29
N ARG A 102 -8.90 4.43 -11.45
CA ARG A 102 -10.05 5.17 -11.96
C ARG A 102 -10.42 4.77 -13.39
N ASP A 103 -9.41 4.59 -14.24
CA ASP A 103 -9.61 4.35 -15.66
C ASP A 103 -10.00 2.89 -15.95
N PHE A 104 -9.60 1.96 -15.07
CA PHE A 104 -9.80 0.52 -15.26
C PHE A 104 -10.69 -0.16 -14.21
N ALA A 105 -11.12 0.52 -13.15
CA ALA A 105 -12.12 -0.02 -12.24
C ALA A 105 -13.49 -0.02 -12.93
N LYS A 106 -14.10 -1.20 -13.02
CA LYS A 106 -15.51 -1.33 -13.42
C LYS A 106 -16.41 -0.68 -12.34
N PRO A 107 -17.58 -0.12 -12.71
CA PRO A 107 -18.62 0.23 -11.75
C PRO A 107 -19.17 -1.01 -11.02
#